data_AF-A0A6C0CGZ6-F1
#
_entry.id   AF-A0A6C0CGZ6-F1
#
_cell.length_a   1.000
_cell.length_b   1.000
_cell.length_c   1.000
_cell.angle_alpha   90.00
_cell.angle_beta   90.00
_cell.angle_gamma   90.00
#
_symmetry.space_group_name_H-M   'P 1'
#
loop_
_entity.id
_entity.type
_entity.pdbx_description
1 polymer ?
#
loop_
_entity_poly.entity_id
_entity_poly.type
_entity_poly.pdbx_seq_one_letter_code
_entity_poly.pdbx_strand_id
1 'polypeptide(L)'
;MPCSICCEHGHNSKGCWYVCLPLYYDNNDLKVKNTISKMDEGVKNDRKYEVIVEHNENKFNIQLNNNLYMISSETVKKIKFILKNRLFNKIKECVLKNIDVETIHSLKTNKGNTQNTERLSINFIKKCLESLNYSYKEAGSQQSKDFRNINNIGLNIEVKKTDSTTVYFNDTLPSPDIFYIIIFTGSKFKKKENISPKIIFINGYELCKNDLYLLMEYKKDMEYMKNKWARKGSNENACKFKHFSVYPRPTYKTDIHYLFDSKYTYNLFN
;
A
#
# COMPACT_ATOMS: atom_id res chain seq x y z
N MET A 1 -1.76 27.51 -8.01
CA MET A 1 -1.93 27.36 -9.47
C MET A 1 -2.65 26.03 -9.74
N PRO A 2 -3.66 26.01 -10.63
CA PRO A 2 -4.27 24.76 -11.09
C PRO A 2 -3.23 23.92 -11.84
N CYS A 3 -3.34 22.58 -11.79
CA CYS A 3 -2.45 21.73 -12.58
C CYS A 3 -2.84 21.78 -14.07
N SER A 4 -1.95 21.35 -14.97
CA SER A 4 -2.18 21.39 -16.43
C SER A 4 -3.50 20.70 -16.85
N ILE A 5 -3.89 19.63 -16.15
CA ILE A 5 -5.13 18.89 -16.39
C ILE A 5 -6.37 19.74 -16.02
N CYS A 6 -6.31 20.49 -14.92
CA CYS A 6 -7.37 21.42 -14.50
C CYS A 6 -7.51 22.61 -15.46
N CYS A 7 -6.42 23.05 -16.11
CA CYS A 7 -6.48 24.06 -17.18
C CYS A 7 -7.18 23.54 -18.46
N GLU A 8 -6.96 22.28 -18.83
CA GLU A 8 -7.57 21.67 -20.02
C GLU A 8 -9.08 21.37 -19.84
N HIS A 9 -9.53 21.14 -18.59
CA HIS A 9 -10.91 20.68 -18.31
C HIS A 9 -11.78 21.72 -17.56
N GLY A 10 -11.33 22.99 -17.46
CA GLY A 10 -12.19 24.10 -17.03
C GLY A 10 -12.54 24.19 -15.53
N HIS A 11 -11.87 23.46 -14.64
CA HIS A 11 -12.15 23.51 -13.20
C HIS A 11 -11.04 24.23 -12.42
N ASN A 12 -11.37 25.41 -11.87
CA ASN A 12 -10.41 26.35 -11.26
C ASN A 12 -10.51 26.46 -9.72
N SER A 13 -10.63 25.33 -9.00
CA SER A 13 -10.71 25.37 -7.53
C SER A 13 -9.37 25.04 -6.85
N LYS A 14 -9.08 25.71 -5.72
CA LYS A 14 -7.88 25.55 -4.87
C LYS A 14 -7.72 24.13 -4.24
N GLY A 15 -8.48 23.13 -4.67
CA GLY A 15 -8.51 21.74 -4.17
C GLY A 15 -8.34 20.64 -5.23
N CYS A 16 -7.86 20.98 -6.43
CA CYS A 16 -7.77 20.14 -7.65
C CYS A 16 -7.10 18.75 -7.48
N TRP A 17 -6.34 18.49 -6.40
CA TRP A 17 -5.63 17.21 -6.19
C TRP A 17 -6.53 15.98 -6.08
N TYR A 18 -7.76 16.14 -5.58
CA TYR A 18 -8.68 15.00 -5.36
C TYR A 18 -9.44 14.59 -6.63
N VAL A 19 -9.60 15.49 -7.59
CA VAL A 19 -10.34 15.23 -8.84
C VAL A 19 -9.41 14.69 -9.93
N CYS A 20 -8.14 15.10 -9.95
CA CYS A 20 -7.20 14.71 -11.00
C CYS A 20 -6.36 13.46 -10.69
N LEU A 21 -6.47 12.87 -9.49
CA LEU A 21 -5.70 11.69 -9.11
C LEU A 21 -5.99 10.47 -10.01
N PRO A 22 -7.25 10.16 -10.39
CA PRO A 22 -7.53 9.03 -11.28
C PRO A 22 -7.01 9.23 -12.70
N LEU A 23 -7.23 10.42 -13.29
CA LEU A 23 -6.71 10.79 -14.61
C LEU A 23 -5.16 10.80 -14.67
N TYR A 24 -4.50 11.01 -13.53
CA TYR A 24 -3.05 10.93 -13.39
C TYR A 24 -2.50 9.49 -13.49
N TYR A 25 -3.25 8.48 -13.05
CA TYR A 25 -2.82 7.07 -13.17
C TYR A 25 -3.15 6.49 -14.56
N ASP A 26 -4.32 6.80 -15.12
CA ASP A 26 -4.79 6.20 -16.38
C ASP A 26 -4.05 6.72 -17.63
N ASN A 27 -3.76 8.03 -17.72
CA ASN A 27 -3.09 8.62 -18.90
C ASN A 27 -1.56 8.41 -18.93
N ASN A 28 -0.95 7.95 -17.84
CA ASN A 28 0.51 7.80 -17.73
C ASN A 28 1.00 6.37 -18.02
N ASP A 29 0.15 5.34 -17.95
CA ASP A 29 0.55 3.95 -18.22
C ASP A 29 1.00 3.75 -19.69
N LEU A 30 0.40 4.49 -20.63
CA LEU A 30 0.76 4.51 -22.05
C LEU A 30 2.06 5.28 -22.35
N LYS A 31 2.31 6.41 -21.68
CA LYS A 31 3.55 7.19 -21.87
C LYS A 31 4.77 6.54 -21.22
N VAL A 32 4.57 5.78 -20.15
CA VAL A 32 5.63 5.05 -19.44
C VAL A 32 6.17 3.88 -20.27
N LYS A 33 5.32 3.13 -20.98
CA LYS A 33 5.78 2.06 -21.89
C LYS A 33 6.73 2.59 -22.98
N ASN A 34 6.45 3.76 -23.54
CA ASN A 34 7.28 4.38 -24.58
C ASN A 34 8.57 5.03 -24.05
N THR A 35 8.65 5.32 -22.75
CA THR A 35 9.87 5.89 -22.15
C THR A 35 10.82 4.78 -21.69
N ILE A 36 10.27 3.66 -21.21
CA ILE A 36 11.05 2.48 -20.80
C ILE A 36 11.64 1.77 -22.02
N SER A 37 10.92 1.64 -23.14
CA SER A 37 11.48 1.07 -24.38
C SER A 37 12.70 1.84 -24.89
N LYS A 38 12.68 3.17 -24.78
CA LYS A 38 13.82 4.04 -25.14
C LYS A 38 14.99 3.94 -24.14
N MET A 39 14.72 3.60 -22.87
CA MET A 39 15.76 3.35 -21.88
C MET A 39 16.41 1.99 -22.10
N ASP A 40 15.64 0.94 -22.42
CA ASP A 40 16.17 -0.41 -22.69
C ASP A 40 16.98 -0.47 -23.99
N GLU A 41 16.64 0.32 -25.02
CA GLU A 41 17.49 0.48 -26.21
C GLU A 41 18.83 1.18 -25.92
N GLY A 42 18.90 2.03 -24.88
CA GLY A 42 20.11 2.71 -24.43
C GLY A 42 21.01 1.89 -23.49
N VAL A 43 20.49 0.81 -22.90
CA VAL A 43 21.21 -0.06 -21.93
C VAL A 43 22.18 -1.03 -22.61
N LYS A 44 22.18 -1.12 -23.95
CA LYS A 44 23.22 -1.86 -24.69
C LYS A 44 24.62 -1.19 -24.66
N ASN A 45 24.75 0.00 -24.10
CA ASN A 45 26.04 0.65 -23.89
C ASN A 45 26.46 0.60 -22.41
N ASP A 46 27.50 -0.18 -22.13
CA ASP A 46 28.18 -0.37 -20.84
C ASP A 46 28.72 0.94 -20.23
N ARG A 47 27.84 1.74 -19.61
CA ARG A 47 28.27 2.76 -18.65
C ARG A 47 27.48 2.57 -17.36
N LYS A 48 28.18 2.15 -16.30
CA LYS A 48 27.67 2.18 -14.93
C LYS A 48 27.37 3.64 -14.58
N TYR A 49 26.09 4.03 -14.58
CA TYR A 49 25.67 5.34 -14.08
C TYR A 49 25.49 5.25 -12.57
N GLU A 50 26.24 6.05 -11.83
CA GLU A 50 26.09 6.20 -10.39
C GLU A 50 25.04 7.30 -10.12
N VAL A 51 23.87 6.91 -9.61
CA VAL A 51 22.81 7.87 -9.26
C VAL A 51 22.92 8.16 -7.76
N ILE A 52 23.51 9.31 -7.43
CA ILE A 52 23.57 9.81 -6.05
C ILE A 52 22.35 10.68 -5.81
N VAL A 53 21.54 10.34 -4.80
CA VAL A 53 20.33 11.08 -4.41
C VAL A 53 20.59 11.75 -3.07
N GLU A 54 20.88 13.05 -3.09
CA GLU A 54 21.00 13.86 -1.88
C GLU A 54 19.64 14.43 -1.46
N HIS A 55 19.34 14.34 -0.18
CA HIS A 55 18.06 14.75 0.40
C HIS A 55 18.22 16.09 1.13
N ASN A 56 17.87 17.20 0.48
CA ASN A 56 17.69 18.49 1.14
C ASN A 56 16.26 18.99 0.93
N GLU A 57 15.67 19.57 1.97
CA GLU A 57 14.24 19.55 2.31
C GLU A 57 13.21 19.97 1.25
N ASN A 58 13.57 20.46 0.06
CA ASN A 58 12.63 20.64 -1.06
C ASN A 58 13.28 20.62 -2.45
N LYS A 59 14.51 20.11 -2.59
CA LYS A 59 15.21 20.02 -3.88
C LYS A 59 15.88 18.66 -4.03
N PHE A 60 15.52 17.93 -5.09
CA PHE A 60 16.19 16.70 -5.49
C PHE A 60 17.13 17.02 -6.63
N ASN A 61 18.41 16.86 -6.36
CA ASN A 61 19.45 16.91 -7.37
C ASN A 61 19.75 15.48 -7.81
N ILE A 62 19.76 15.25 -9.12
CA ILE A 62 20.43 14.09 -9.68
C ILE A 62 21.72 14.60 -10.30
N GLN A 63 22.85 14.06 -9.85
CA GLN A 63 24.13 14.28 -10.49
C GLN A 63 24.33 13.24 -11.59
N LEU A 64 24.36 13.70 -12.84
CA LEU A 64 24.72 12.88 -13.99
C LEU A 64 25.92 13.53 -14.67
N ASN A 65 27.06 12.83 -14.72
CA ASN A 65 28.29 13.32 -15.35
C ASN A 65 28.69 14.73 -14.87
N ASN A 66 28.70 14.96 -13.55
CA ASN A 66 28.99 16.26 -12.91
C ASN A 66 28.02 17.40 -13.21
N ASN A 67 26.91 17.15 -13.91
CA ASN A 67 25.85 18.13 -14.10
C ASN A 67 24.71 17.91 -13.11
N LEU A 68 24.32 19.00 -12.45
CA LEU A 68 23.24 19.04 -11.47
C LEU A 68 21.91 19.33 -12.18
N TYR A 69 20.99 18.37 -12.20
CA TYR A 69 19.66 18.57 -12.77
C TYR A 69 18.63 18.80 -11.67
N MET A 70 17.96 19.95 -11.74
CA MET A 70 16.77 20.24 -10.95
C MET A 70 15.59 19.44 -11.49
N ILE A 71 15.09 18.50 -10.71
CA ILE A 71 13.97 17.66 -11.13
C ILE A 71 12.69 18.11 -10.43
N SER A 72 11.58 18.11 -11.18
CA SER A 72 10.27 18.35 -10.59
C SER A 72 9.96 17.34 -9.47
N SER A 73 9.26 17.80 -8.43
CA SER A 73 8.78 16.93 -7.35
C SER A 73 7.93 15.76 -7.86
N GLU A 74 7.27 15.96 -8.99
CA GLU A 74 6.44 14.96 -9.65
C GLU A 74 7.27 13.80 -10.21
N THR A 75 8.35 14.10 -10.93
CA THR A 75 9.27 13.09 -11.44
C THR A 75 9.91 12.29 -10.30
N VAL A 76 10.25 12.95 -9.19
CA VAL A 76 10.82 12.27 -8.02
C VAL A 76 9.83 11.27 -7.41
N LYS A 77 8.55 11.66 -7.28
CA LYS A 77 7.49 10.75 -6.81
C LYS A 77 7.37 9.52 -7.72
N LYS A 78 7.41 9.73 -9.04
CA LYS A 78 7.38 8.63 -10.03
C LYS A 78 8.58 7.70 -9.88
N ILE A 79 9.79 8.24 -9.79
CA ILE A 79 11.01 7.44 -9.58
C ILE A 79 10.90 6.63 -8.28
N LYS A 80 10.50 7.27 -7.17
CA LYS A 80 10.28 6.59 -5.88
C LYS A 80 9.25 5.47 -6.02
N PHE A 81 8.13 5.71 -6.70
CA PHE A 81 7.10 4.70 -6.91
C PHE A 81 7.61 3.50 -7.73
N ILE A 82 8.38 3.74 -8.79
CA ILE A 82 9.00 2.67 -9.60
C ILE A 82 9.97 1.85 -8.76
N LEU A 83 10.82 2.50 -7.96
CA LEU A 83 11.75 1.82 -7.05
C LEU A 83 11.01 0.98 -6.00
N LYS A 84 9.93 1.52 -5.41
CA LYS A 84 9.06 0.79 -4.48
C LYS A 84 8.47 -0.46 -5.14
N ASN A 85 7.94 -0.36 -6.35
CA ASN A 85 7.37 -1.51 -7.09
C ASN A 85 8.43 -2.57 -7.40
N ARG A 86 9.63 -2.17 -7.87
CA ARG A 86 10.73 -3.10 -8.13
C ARG A 86 11.12 -3.88 -6.87
N LEU A 87 11.23 -3.19 -5.74
CA LEU A 87 11.58 -3.83 -4.47
C LEU A 87 10.45 -4.73 -3.96
N PHE A 88 9.20 -4.28 -4.08
CA PHE A 88 8.03 -5.07 -3.71
C PHE A 88 7.89 -6.35 -4.56
N ASN A 89 8.23 -6.30 -5.86
CA ASN A 89 8.25 -7.48 -6.71
C ASN A 89 9.27 -8.53 -6.25
N LYS A 90 10.47 -8.12 -5.81
CA LYS A 90 11.45 -9.05 -5.23
C LYS A 90 10.95 -9.71 -3.93
N ILE A 91 10.25 -8.93 -3.10
CA ILE A 91 9.62 -9.44 -1.87
C ILE A 91 8.54 -10.46 -2.24
N LYS A 92 7.68 -10.13 -3.19
CA LYS A 92 6.65 -11.04 -3.72
C LYS A 92 7.24 -12.35 -4.24
N GLU A 93 8.30 -12.31 -5.04
CA GLU A 93 8.99 -13.51 -5.54
C GLU A 93 9.53 -14.36 -4.40
N CYS A 94 10.15 -13.73 -3.40
CA CYS A 94 10.63 -14.43 -2.20
C CYS A 94 9.48 -15.08 -1.43
N VAL A 95 8.37 -14.37 -1.20
CA VAL A 95 7.18 -14.89 -0.52
C VAL A 95 6.60 -16.09 -1.25
N LEU A 96 6.42 -15.99 -2.58
CA LEU A 96 5.87 -17.08 -3.39
C LEU A 96 6.79 -18.31 -3.44
N LYS A 97 8.10 -18.12 -3.39
CA LYS A 97 9.08 -19.22 -3.37
C LYS A 97 9.09 -19.98 -2.04
N ASN A 98 8.82 -19.28 -0.93
CA ASN A 98 8.98 -19.83 0.42
C ASN A 98 7.66 -20.22 1.10
N ILE A 99 6.51 -19.94 0.47
CA ILE A 99 5.22 -20.34 1.02
C ILE A 99 4.85 -21.75 0.59
N ASP A 100 4.47 -22.58 1.57
CA ASP A 100 4.05 -23.96 1.37
C ASP A 100 2.74 -24.28 2.11
N VAL A 101 2.26 -25.51 1.94
CA VAL A 101 0.99 -25.98 2.51
C VAL A 101 1.04 -25.93 4.04
N GLU A 102 2.17 -26.29 4.63
CA GLU A 102 2.36 -26.28 6.09
C GLU A 102 2.28 -24.85 6.66
N THR A 103 2.91 -23.89 5.99
CA THR A 103 2.82 -22.47 6.31
C THR A 103 1.37 -22.04 6.29
N ILE A 104 0.62 -22.30 5.22
CA ILE A 104 -0.80 -21.92 5.16
C ILE A 104 -1.64 -22.59 6.25
N HIS A 105 -1.38 -23.86 6.55
CA HIS A 105 -2.07 -24.57 7.63
C HIS A 105 -1.81 -23.92 8.99
N SER A 106 -0.56 -23.52 9.27
CA SER A 106 -0.16 -22.84 10.51
C SER A 106 -0.81 -21.46 10.68
N LEU A 107 -1.15 -20.79 9.58
CA LEU A 107 -1.79 -19.48 9.58
C LEU A 107 -3.30 -19.55 9.80
N LYS A 108 -3.92 -20.73 9.67
CA LYS A 108 -5.37 -20.87 9.84
C LYS A 108 -5.78 -20.65 11.29
N THR A 109 -6.84 -19.86 11.52
CA THR A 109 -7.26 -19.57 12.90
C THR A 109 -7.89 -20.79 13.53
N ASN A 110 -7.27 -21.29 14.59
CA ASN A 110 -7.80 -22.35 15.44
C ASN A 110 -8.39 -21.74 16.71
N LYS A 111 -9.62 -22.16 17.07
CA LYS A 111 -10.32 -21.76 18.31
C LYS A 111 -10.45 -20.23 18.50
N GLY A 112 -10.53 -19.46 17.41
CA GLY A 112 -10.71 -17.99 17.47
C GLY A 112 -9.46 -17.18 17.84
N ASN A 113 -8.26 -17.79 17.89
CA ASN A 113 -7.02 -17.09 18.21
C ASN A 113 -6.43 -16.35 17.00
N THR A 114 -7.09 -15.28 16.58
CA THR A 114 -6.72 -14.49 15.39
C THR A 114 -5.38 -13.76 15.57
N GLN A 115 -5.09 -13.27 16.78
CA GLN A 115 -3.87 -12.49 17.08
C GLN A 115 -2.58 -13.32 16.89
N ASN A 116 -2.57 -14.58 17.34
CA ASN A 116 -1.39 -15.42 17.15
C ASN A 116 -1.15 -15.72 15.67
N THR A 117 -2.20 -16.00 14.90
CA THR A 117 -2.04 -16.25 13.46
C THR A 117 -1.63 -15.02 12.67
N GLU A 118 -2.04 -13.82 13.08
CA GLU A 118 -1.56 -12.56 12.51
C GLU A 118 -0.06 -12.38 12.74
N ARG A 119 0.41 -12.61 13.98
CA ARG A 119 1.84 -12.58 14.31
C ARG A 119 2.65 -13.58 13.50
N LEU A 120 2.14 -14.79 13.28
CA LEU A 120 2.79 -15.79 12.43
C LEU A 120 2.90 -15.31 10.97
N SER A 121 1.85 -14.69 10.43
CA SER A 121 1.88 -14.16 9.07
C SER A 121 2.91 -13.03 8.91
N ILE A 122 2.99 -12.12 9.88
CA ILE A 122 4.00 -11.05 9.90
C ILE A 122 5.40 -11.65 10.01
N ASN A 123 5.61 -12.62 10.91
CA ASN A 123 6.90 -13.28 11.08
C ASN A 123 7.36 -14.04 9.82
N PHE A 124 6.43 -14.61 9.06
CA PHE A 124 6.74 -15.24 7.77
C PHE A 124 7.27 -14.21 6.75
N ILE A 125 6.61 -13.05 6.63
CA ILE A 125 7.08 -11.96 5.76
C ILE A 125 8.41 -11.39 6.27
N LYS A 126 8.59 -11.29 7.58
CA LYS A 126 9.84 -10.86 8.22
C LYS A 126 11.03 -11.71 7.76
N LYS A 127 10.90 -13.04 7.83
CA LYS A 127 11.93 -13.98 7.36
C LYS A 127 12.26 -13.80 5.88
N CYS A 128 11.26 -13.50 5.05
CA CYS A 128 11.47 -13.18 3.64
C CYS A 128 12.32 -11.91 3.48
N LEU A 129 12.01 -10.84 4.21
CA LEU A 129 12.79 -9.59 4.18
C LEU A 129 14.23 -9.78 4.67
N GLU A 130 14.42 -10.56 5.74
CA GLU A 130 15.74 -10.91 6.27
C GLU A 130 16.57 -11.72 5.25
N SER A 131 15.95 -12.68 4.57
CA SER A 131 16.62 -13.48 3.51
C SER A 131 17.07 -12.64 2.30
N LEU A 132 16.38 -11.52 2.04
CA LEU A 132 16.74 -10.56 1.01
C LEU A 132 17.78 -9.53 1.50
N ASN A 133 18.20 -9.62 2.77
CA ASN A 133 19.05 -8.65 3.46
C ASN A 133 18.49 -7.21 3.39
N TYR A 134 17.17 -7.06 3.55
CA TYR A 134 16.51 -5.76 3.52
C TYR A 134 16.44 -5.15 4.92
N SER A 135 16.77 -3.86 5.00
CA SER A 135 16.55 -3.08 6.23
C SER A 135 15.12 -2.59 6.32
N TYR A 136 14.54 -2.54 7.52
CA TYR A 136 13.18 -2.04 7.75
C TYR A 136 12.99 -1.63 9.21
N LYS A 137 11.92 -0.89 9.49
CA LYS A 137 11.44 -0.63 10.86
C LYS A 137 10.13 -1.37 11.07
N GLU A 138 10.04 -2.21 12.09
CA GLU A 138 8.80 -2.89 12.46
C GLU A 138 7.81 -1.93 13.13
N ALA A 139 6.52 -2.12 12.87
CA ALA A 139 5.48 -1.43 13.60
C ALA A 139 5.42 -1.88 15.06
N GLY A 140 5.12 -0.94 15.96
CA GLY A 140 4.70 -1.30 17.32
C GLY A 140 3.33 -2.00 17.32
N SER A 141 3.00 -2.65 18.44
CA SER A 141 1.69 -3.28 18.64
C SER A 141 0.54 -2.32 18.27
N GLN A 142 -0.45 -2.82 17.53
CA GLN A 142 -1.64 -2.07 17.10
C GLN A 142 -1.39 -0.89 16.14
N GLN A 143 -0.22 -0.78 15.51
CA GLN A 143 0.00 0.22 14.47
C GLN A 143 -0.07 -0.39 13.08
N SER A 144 -0.55 0.38 12.09
CA SER A 144 -0.49 -0.04 10.70
C SER A 144 0.93 0.08 10.12
N LYS A 145 1.12 -0.51 8.95
CA LYS A 145 2.36 -0.72 8.23
C LYS A 145 3.33 -1.58 9.02
N ASP A 146 3.08 -2.89 9.08
CA ASP A 146 3.93 -3.87 9.76
C ASP A 146 5.43 -3.69 9.48
N PHE A 147 5.78 -3.39 8.22
CA PHE A 147 7.14 -3.09 7.80
C PHE A 147 7.22 -1.70 7.18
N ARG A 148 8.05 -0.83 7.75
CA ARG A 148 8.16 0.58 7.35
C ARG A 148 9.53 0.90 6.77
N ASN A 149 9.52 1.79 5.79
CA ASN A 149 10.71 2.35 5.18
C ASN A 149 11.74 1.29 4.74
N ILE A 150 11.27 0.23 4.09
CA ILE A 150 12.12 -0.88 3.64
C ILE A 150 13.23 -0.32 2.73
N ASN A 151 14.48 -0.66 3.01
CA ASN A 151 15.71 -0.15 2.37
C ASN A 151 15.80 1.38 2.28
N ASN A 152 15.19 2.10 3.21
CA ASN A 152 15.20 3.56 3.26
C ASN A 152 14.62 4.27 2.02
N ILE A 153 13.78 3.58 1.23
CA ILE A 153 13.14 4.16 0.03
C ILE A 153 11.68 4.57 0.26
N GLY A 154 11.19 4.50 1.51
CA GLY A 154 9.80 4.80 1.85
C GLY A 154 8.80 3.74 1.37
N LEU A 155 9.25 2.51 1.08
CA LEU A 155 8.36 1.37 0.88
C LEU A 155 7.78 0.94 2.23
N ASN A 156 6.46 0.91 2.35
CA ASN A 156 5.78 0.37 3.52
C ASN A 156 4.89 -0.80 3.11
N ILE A 157 4.90 -1.85 3.92
CA ILE A 157 4.08 -3.05 3.71
C ILE A 157 3.19 -3.26 4.91
N GLU A 158 1.92 -3.57 4.64
CA GLU A 158 0.95 -4.12 5.60
C GLU A 158 0.67 -5.57 5.21
N VAL A 159 0.75 -6.47 6.18
CA VAL A 159 0.39 -7.88 6.03
C VAL A 159 -1.02 -8.06 6.57
N LYS A 160 -1.88 -8.72 5.78
CA LYS A 160 -3.20 -9.12 6.23
C LYS A 160 -3.36 -10.61 6.07
N LYS A 161 -3.97 -11.24 7.06
CA LYS A 161 -4.35 -12.64 7.02
C LYS A 161 -5.85 -12.76 7.21
N THR A 162 -6.50 -13.62 6.44
CA THR A 162 -7.93 -13.90 6.59
C THR A 162 -8.26 -15.34 6.21
N ASP A 163 -9.24 -15.92 6.92
CA ASP A 163 -9.83 -17.24 6.61
C ASP A 163 -11.16 -17.09 5.83
N SER A 164 -11.60 -15.85 5.63
CA SER A 164 -12.81 -15.48 4.89
C SER A 164 -12.46 -14.53 3.75
N THR A 165 -13.42 -14.20 2.90
CA THR A 165 -13.20 -13.18 1.87
C THR A 165 -13.24 -11.76 2.43
N THR A 166 -13.56 -11.53 3.71
CA THR A 166 -13.50 -10.19 4.30
C THR A 166 -12.12 -9.92 4.91
N VAL A 167 -11.53 -8.78 4.56
CA VAL A 167 -10.28 -8.25 5.15
C VAL A 167 -10.57 -6.94 5.88
N TYR A 168 -10.06 -6.82 7.10
CA TYR A 168 -10.19 -5.62 7.93
C TYR A 168 -8.90 -4.78 7.89
N PHE A 169 -9.05 -3.48 7.67
CA PHE A 169 -7.97 -2.48 7.74
C PHE A 169 -8.12 -1.56 8.96
N ASN A 170 -9.10 -1.84 9.82
CA ASN A 170 -9.41 -1.08 11.03
C ASN A 170 -9.58 0.40 10.70
N ASP A 171 -8.88 1.29 11.40
CA ASP A 171 -8.97 2.74 11.22
C ASP A 171 -8.03 3.28 10.13
N THR A 172 -7.27 2.41 9.46
CA THR A 172 -6.35 2.77 8.38
C THR A 172 -7.01 2.57 7.02
N LEU A 173 -7.34 3.66 6.34
CA LEU A 173 -7.78 3.61 4.95
C LEU A 173 -6.61 3.22 4.03
N PRO A 174 -6.76 2.21 3.15
CA PRO A 174 -5.76 1.90 2.13
C PRO A 174 -5.38 3.11 1.28
N SER A 175 -4.10 3.24 0.95
CA SER A 175 -3.56 4.42 0.25
C SER A 175 -2.37 4.06 -0.64
N PRO A 176 -1.96 4.94 -1.59
CA PRO A 176 -0.80 4.71 -2.45
C PRO A 176 0.52 4.44 -1.71
N ASP A 177 0.62 4.86 -0.45
CA ASP A 177 1.84 4.74 0.37
C ASP A 177 2.01 3.38 1.07
N ILE A 178 1.04 2.47 0.90
CA ILE A 178 1.00 1.16 1.56
C ILE A 178 0.85 0.09 0.49
N PHE A 179 1.77 -0.87 0.48
CA PHE A 179 1.61 -2.12 -0.25
C PHE A 179 1.05 -3.18 0.69
N TYR A 180 0.12 -3.99 0.20
CA TYR A 180 -0.54 -5.03 0.97
C TYR A 180 -0.08 -6.40 0.47
N ILE A 181 0.23 -7.28 1.44
CA ILE A 181 0.34 -8.72 1.23
C ILE A 181 -0.82 -9.35 1.98
N ILE A 182 -1.83 -9.82 1.25
CA ILE A 182 -3.03 -10.43 1.83
C ILE A 182 -2.94 -11.94 1.65
N ILE A 183 -2.85 -12.68 2.75
CA ILE A 183 -2.85 -14.14 2.79
C ILE A 183 -4.26 -14.63 3.10
N PHE A 184 -4.90 -15.22 2.10
CA PHE A 184 -6.18 -15.91 2.25
C PHE A 184 -5.93 -17.40 2.40
N THR A 185 -6.27 -17.99 3.55
CA THR A 185 -5.96 -19.39 3.89
C THR A 185 -6.95 -20.40 3.28
N GLY A 186 -7.89 -19.92 2.46
CA GLY A 186 -8.95 -20.74 1.88
C GLY A 186 -10.15 -20.90 2.81
N SER A 187 -11.31 -21.13 2.20
CA SER A 187 -12.57 -21.36 2.93
C SER A 187 -13.14 -22.72 2.57
N LYS A 188 -13.48 -23.51 3.61
CA LYS A 188 -14.14 -24.81 3.45
C LYS A 188 -15.64 -24.63 3.68
N PHE A 189 -16.46 -25.08 2.74
CA PHE A 189 -17.90 -24.99 2.80
C PHE A 189 -18.53 -26.39 2.83
N LYS A 190 -19.69 -26.53 3.50
CA LYS A 190 -20.45 -27.79 3.54
C LYS A 190 -21.31 -28.00 2.28
N LYS A 191 -21.74 -26.90 1.64
CA LYS A 191 -22.76 -26.90 0.56
C LYS A 191 -22.31 -26.20 -0.72
N LYS A 192 -21.14 -25.58 -0.71
CA LYS A 192 -20.58 -24.83 -1.84
C LYS A 192 -19.17 -25.35 -2.11
N GLU A 193 -18.63 -25.02 -3.26
CA GLU A 193 -17.24 -25.33 -3.57
C GLU A 193 -16.30 -24.64 -2.58
N ASN A 194 -15.27 -25.38 -2.18
CA ASN A 194 -14.21 -24.85 -1.35
C ASN A 194 -13.40 -23.84 -2.15
N ILE A 195 -12.95 -22.78 -1.51
CA ILE A 195 -12.07 -21.80 -2.14
C ILE A 195 -10.64 -22.12 -1.69
N SER A 196 -9.75 -22.37 -2.65
CA SER A 196 -8.34 -22.66 -2.39
C SER A 196 -7.60 -21.45 -1.77
N PRO A 197 -6.52 -21.68 -1.00
CA PRO A 197 -5.69 -20.61 -0.49
C PRO A 197 -5.06 -19.75 -1.60
N LYS A 198 -4.94 -18.44 -1.35
CA LYS A 198 -4.39 -17.46 -2.29
C LYS A 198 -3.56 -16.40 -1.57
N ILE A 199 -2.60 -15.79 -2.28
CA ILE A 199 -1.95 -14.54 -1.84
C ILE A 199 -2.29 -13.44 -2.83
N ILE A 200 -2.58 -12.26 -2.30
CA ILE A 200 -2.81 -11.04 -3.09
C ILE A 200 -1.72 -10.03 -2.76
N PHE A 201 -1.03 -9.56 -3.80
CA PHE A 201 -0.02 -8.51 -3.73
C PHE A 201 -0.56 -7.26 -4.43
N ILE A 202 -0.91 -6.23 -3.66
CA ILE A 202 -1.64 -5.08 -4.21
C ILE A 202 -1.22 -3.76 -3.54
N ASN A 203 -1.17 -2.68 -4.30
CA ASN A 203 -1.00 -1.34 -3.73
C ASN A 203 -2.33 -0.83 -3.15
N GLY A 204 -2.29 -0.09 -2.05
CA GLY A 204 -3.50 0.40 -1.38
C GLY A 204 -4.39 1.28 -2.26
N TYR A 205 -3.83 1.98 -3.24
CA TYR A 205 -4.62 2.71 -4.24
C TYR A 205 -5.46 1.76 -5.09
N GLU A 206 -4.84 0.72 -5.65
CA GLU A 206 -5.53 -0.27 -6.48
C GLU A 206 -6.67 -0.98 -5.72
N LEU A 207 -6.49 -1.14 -4.41
CA LEU A 207 -7.47 -1.76 -3.53
C LEU A 207 -8.70 -0.89 -3.26
N CYS A 208 -8.57 0.44 -3.29
CA CYS A 208 -9.66 1.36 -2.93
C CYS A 208 -10.12 2.26 -4.09
N LYS A 209 -9.49 2.20 -5.26
CA LYS A 209 -9.73 3.15 -6.37
C LYS A 209 -11.18 3.21 -6.83
N ASN A 210 -11.89 2.06 -6.83
CA ASN A 210 -13.28 1.99 -7.30
C ASN A 210 -14.24 2.74 -6.37
N ASP A 211 -13.95 2.77 -5.06
CA ASP A 211 -14.77 3.41 -4.03
C ASP A 211 -14.12 4.68 -3.46
N LEU A 212 -13.05 5.18 -4.08
CA LEU A 212 -12.16 6.17 -3.48
C LEU A 212 -12.89 7.46 -3.07
N TYR A 213 -13.82 7.94 -3.90
CA TYR A 213 -14.58 9.16 -3.61
C TYR A 213 -15.48 8.99 -2.38
N LEU A 214 -16.23 7.88 -2.31
CA LEU A 214 -17.08 7.57 -1.16
C LEU A 214 -16.25 7.38 0.12
N LEU A 215 -15.11 6.71 0.01
CA LEU A 215 -14.17 6.52 1.12
C LEU A 215 -13.57 7.85 1.60
N MET A 216 -13.32 8.80 0.69
CA MET A 216 -12.87 10.15 1.03
C MET A 216 -13.96 10.96 1.74
N GLU A 217 -15.22 10.86 1.30
CA GLU A 217 -16.36 11.49 1.98
C GLU A 217 -16.54 10.92 3.38
N TYR A 218 -16.59 9.61 3.52
CA TYR A 218 -16.67 8.94 4.82
C TYR A 218 -15.50 9.33 5.74
N LYS A 219 -14.27 9.43 5.21
CA LYS A 219 -13.11 9.89 5.99
C LYS A 219 -13.29 11.32 6.50
N LYS A 220 -13.87 12.22 5.70
CA LYS A 220 -14.19 13.60 6.12
C LYS A 220 -15.23 13.61 7.23
N ASP A 221 -16.31 12.84 7.08
CA ASP A 221 -17.37 12.74 8.09
C ASP A 221 -16.83 12.19 9.41
N MET A 222 -15.99 11.16 9.33
CA MET A 222 -15.33 10.59 10.51
C MET A 222 -14.38 11.59 11.18
N GLU A 223 -13.69 12.43 10.42
CA GLU A 223 -12.83 13.48 10.97
C GLU A 223 -13.65 14.58 11.64
N TYR A 224 -14.78 14.98 11.04
CA TYR A 224 -15.74 15.87 11.67
C TYR A 224 -16.25 15.29 13.00
N MET A 225 -16.64 14.01 13.02
CA MET A 225 -17.09 13.32 14.23
C MET A 225 -15.99 13.22 15.29
N LYS A 226 -14.74 12.94 14.91
CA LYS A 226 -13.58 12.97 15.83
C LYS A 226 -13.35 14.37 16.39
N ASN A 227 -13.45 15.42 15.57
CA ASN A 227 -13.27 16.78 16.05
C ASN A 227 -14.37 17.16 17.06
N LYS A 228 -15.62 16.80 16.77
CA LYS A 228 -16.77 17.06 17.64
C LYS A 228 -16.75 16.26 18.95
N TRP A 229 -16.48 14.96 18.88
CA TRP A 229 -16.67 14.03 20.00
C TRP A 229 -15.38 13.48 20.61
N ALA A 230 -14.22 13.71 20.00
CA ALA A 230 -12.93 13.25 20.54
C ALA A 230 -11.93 14.35 20.85
N ARG A 231 -12.07 15.56 20.26
CA ARG A 231 -11.07 16.64 20.38
C ARG A 231 -11.60 17.95 20.95
N LYS A 232 -12.92 18.18 20.98
CA LYS A 232 -13.57 19.43 21.45
C LYS A 232 -12.94 20.72 20.90
N GLY A 233 -12.37 20.69 19.70
CA GLY A 233 -11.71 21.85 19.10
C GLY A 233 -10.28 22.15 19.57
N SER A 234 -9.65 21.30 20.39
CA SER A 234 -8.21 21.34 20.71
C SER A 234 -7.54 20.01 20.33
N ASN A 235 -6.22 19.96 20.20
CA ASN A 235 -5.49 18.74 19.81
C ASN A 235 -5.43 17.64 20.90
N GLU A 236 -6.38 17.61 21.86
CA GLU A 236 -6.30 16.78 23.05
C GLU A 236 -7.50 15.83 23.26
N ASN A 237 -7.20 14.76 24.01
CA ASN A 237 -8.01 13.69 24.63
C ASN A 237 -9.52 13.57 24.34
N ALA A 238 -9.98 12.31 24.19
CA ALA A 238 -11.37 11.90 23.99
C ALA A 238 -12.38 12.62 24.90
N CYS A 239 -13.58 12.95 24.41
CA CYS A 239 -14.62 13.56 25.24
C CYS A 239 -14.96 12.63 26.40
N LYS A 240 -14.73 13.11 27.62
CA LYS A 240 -15.18 12.47 28.85
C LYS A 240 -16.54 13.07 29.25
N PHE A 241 -17.50 12.19 29.46
CA PHE A 241 -18.74 12.43 30.19
C PHE A 241 -18.53 12.08 31.67
N LYS A 242 -19.59 12.15 32.47
CA LYS A 242 -19.53 11.86 33.93
C LYS A 242 -18.96 10.48 34.25
N HIS A 243 -19.27 9.47 33.44
CA HIS A 243 -18.87 8.07 33.67
C HIS A 243 -18.30 7.35 32.43
N PHE A 244 -18.28 8.01 31.27
CA PHE A 244 -17.93 7.40 29.99
C PHE A 244 -16.97 8.29 29.19
N SER A 245 -16.24 7.70 28.25
CA SER A 245 -15.55 8.44 27.21
C SER A 245 -15.93 7.90 25.84
N VAL A 246 -16.01 8.78 24.84
CA VAL A 246 -16.34 8.41 23.47
C VAL A 246 -15.24 8.79 22.51
N TYR A 247 -14.93 7.90 21.57
CA TYR A 247 -13.93 8.13 20.54
C TYR A 247 -14.39 7.49 19.23
N PRO A 248 -14.96 8.26 18.30
CA PRO A 248 -15.36 7.75 16.99
C PRO A 248 -14.15 7.19 16.22
N ARG A 249 -14.22 5.93 15.79
CA ARG A 249 -13.21 5.29 14.93
C ARG A 249 -13.85 4.73 13.68
N PRO A 250 -13.27 4.96 12.50
CA PRO A 250 -13.70 4.25 11.31
C PRO A 250 -13.32 2.78 11.42
N THR A 251 -14.07 1.93 10.73
CA THR A 251 -13.65 0.56 10.43
C THR A 251 -13.75 0.36 8.92
N TYR A 252 -12.60 0.29 8.26
CA TYR A 252 -12.49 -0.05 6.86
C TYR A 252 -12.34 -1.56 6.71
N LYS A 253 -13.14 -2.14 5.81
CA LYS A 253 -13.03 -3.54 5.42
C LYS A 253 -13.45 -3.69 3.96
N THR A 254 -12.96 -4.72 3.30
CA THR A 254 -13.35 -5.06 1.93
C THR A 254 -13.61 -6.55 1.82
N ASP A 255 -14.51 -6.93 0.91
CA ASP A 255 -14.54 -8.28 0.37
C ASP A 255 -13.42 -8.39 -0.68
N ILE A 256 -12.55 -9.39 -0.60
CA ILE A 256 -11.47 -9.64 -1.57
C ILE A 256 -11.87 -10.61 -2.68
N HIS A 257 -13.13 -11.08 -2.69
CA HIS A 257 -13.62 -11.99 -3.74
C HIS A 257 -13.44 -11.39 -5.15
N TYR A 258 -13.66 -10.09 -5.31
CA TYR A 258 -13.50 -9.41 -6.60
C TYR A 258 -12.05 -9.39 -7.11
N LEU A 259 -11.07 -9.73 -6.25
CA LEU A 259 -9.66 -9.79 -6.61
C LEU A 259 -9.20 -11.19 -7.03
N PHE A 260 -9.99 -12.24 -6.81
CA PHE A 260 -9.52 -13.62 -6.97
C PHE A 260 -9.02 -13.96 -8.38
N ASP A 261 -9.64 -13.37 -9.40
CA ASP A 261 -9.26 -13.55 -10.81
C ASP A 261 -8.40 -12.39 -11.36
N SER A 262 -7.92 -11.51 -10.47
CA SER A 262 -7.11 -10.36 -10.87
C SER A 262 -5.63 -10.72 -11.04
N LYS A 263 -4.90 -9.88 -11.77
CA LYS A 263 -3.43 -9.95 -11.91
C LYS A 263 -2.65 -9.83 -10.60
N TYR A 264 -3.32 -9.45 -9.51
CA TYR A 264 -2.72 -9.28 -8.18
C TYR A 264 -2.71 -10.58 -7.38
N THR A 265 -3.47 -11.59 -7.80
CA THR A 265 -3.73 -12.81 -7.03
C THR A 265 -2.93 -13.99 -7.55
N TYR A 266 -2.43 -14.79 -6.61
CA TYR A 266 -1.65 -16.00 -6.85
C TYR A 266 -2.30 -17.18 -6.14
N ASN A 267 -2.64 -18.22 -6.89
CA ASN A 267 -3.08 -19.49 -6.34
C ASN A 267 -1.88 -20.22 -5.77
N LEU A 268 -1.97 -20.66 -4.52
CA LEU A 268 -0.82 -21.29 -3.85
C LEU A 268 -0.71 -22.78 -4.13
N PHE A 269 -1.85 -23.45 -4.29
CA PHE A 269 -1.93 -24.88 -4.56
C PHE A 269 -3.14 -25.13 -5.46
N ASN A 270 -2.99 -25.99 -6.46
CA ASN A 270 -4.08 -26.53 -7.26
C ASN A 270 -4.52 -27.86 -6.66
#